data_AF-A0A4R3LYP2-F1
#
_entry.id   AF-A0A4R3LYP2-F1
#
_cell.length_a   1.000
_cell.length_b   1.000
_cell.length_c   1.000
_cell.angle_alpha   90.00
_cell.angle_beta   90.00
_cell.angle_gamma   90.00
#
_symmetry.space_group_name_H-M   'P 1'
#
loop_
_entity.id
_entity.type
_entity.pdbx_description
1 polymer ?
#
loop_
_entity_poly.entity_id
_entity_poly.type
_entity_poly.pdbx_seq_one_letter_code
_entity_poly.pdbx_strand_id
1 'polypeptide(L)'
;MTTAAQVQKMVAPLLARNPDLVLVGRWIFMRPLTHFARGVLIGRTGSANVFDPYWAMIHLFEAGSRFHFDFGDLIANSHSPHPGFWSMEQPGIAEALIEAIEHQALPKLRAVTTLDDYLAFVSRHMFRHKLFDWPSVKIIVDVAQGDLAAARRLRDAHRPEWDDDPSLAERIRDKRHRLRALCALLDADDRPGLAALLHDWEAITVRNFRIEKFWTPTPFPLELPPPG
;
A
#
# COMPACT_ATOMS: atom_id res chain seq x y z
N MET A 1 -24.57 -4.70 6.74
CA MET A 1 -23.19 -4.45 6.25
C MET A 1 -22.26 -5.14 7.22
N THR A 2 -21.26 -5.89 6.76
CA THR A 2 -20.28 -6.54 7.63
C THR A 2 -19.56 -5.51 8.50
N THR A 3 -19.72 -5.63 9.81
CA THR A 3 -19.20 -4.69 10.81
C THR A 3 -17.75 -5.02 11.17
N ALA A 4 -17.01 -4.06 11.73
CA ALA A 4 -15.65 -4.32 12.21
C ALA A 4 -15.63 -5.39 13.31
N ALA A 5 -16.66 -5.43 14.17
CA ALA A 5 -16.79 -6.45 15.21
C ALA A 5 -17.01 -7.86 14.63
N GLN A 6 -17.80 -7.98 13.55
CA GLN A 6 -17.97 -9.26 12.85
C GLN A 6 -16.65 -9.72 12.23
N VAL A 7 -15.92 -8.82 11.56
CA VAL A 7 -14.59 -9.13 11.01
C VAL A 7 -13.65 -9.60 12.11
N GLN A 8 -13.57 -8.86 13.22
CA GLN A 8 -12.72 -9.22 14.36
C GLN A 8 -13.03 -10.63 14.89
N LYS A 9 -14.31 -10.98 15.05
CA LYS A 9 -14.72 -12.31 15.49
C LYS A 9 -14.30 -13.40 14.51
N MET A 10 -14.50 -13.17 13.21
CA MET A 10 -14.15 -14.14 12.16
C MET A 10 -12.65 -14.40 12.10
N VAL A 11 -11.82 -13.36 12.21
CA VAL A 11 -10.36 -13.50 11.99
C VAL A 11 -9.58 -13.75 13.27
N ALA A 12 -10.22 -13.77 14.44
CA ALA A 12 -9.53 -14.02 15.71
C ALA A 12 -8.68 -15.31 15.71
N PRO A 13 -9.15 -16.45 15.17
CA PRO A 13 -8.33 -17.66 15.09
C PRO A 13 -7.13 -17.53 14.13
N LEU A 14 -7.23 -16.69 13.09
CA LEU A 14 -6.10 -16.39 12.19
C LEU A 14 -5.02 -15.59 12.92
N LEU A 15 -5.41 -14.53 13.64
CA LEU A 15 -4.49 -13.69 14.38
C LEU A 15 -3.78 -14.46 15.52
N ALA A 16 -4.49 -15.37 16.18
CA ALA A 16 -3.91 -16.21 17.23
C ALA A 16 -2.80 -17.15 16.70
N ARG A 17 -2.91 -17.62 15.45
CA ARG A 17 -1.94 -18.52 14.82
C ARG A 17 -0.78 -17.81 14.12
N ASN A 18 -0.96 -16.52 13.80
CA ASN A 18 -0.03 -15.76 12.99
C ASN A 18 0.37 -14.47 13.75
N PRO A 19 1.39 -14.53 14.62
CA PRO A 19 1.76 -13.40 15.47
C PRO A 19 2.30 -12.20 14.68
N ASP A 20 2.70 -12.38 13.43
CA ASP A 20 3.08 -11.33 12.50
C ASP A 20 1.89 -10.48 12.02
N LEU A 21 0.65 -10.91 12.26
CA LEU A 21 -0.55 -10.21 11.81
C LEU A 21 -1.17 -9.31 12.89
N VAL A 22 -1.69 -8.16 12.46
CA VAL A 22 -2.41 -7.21 13.32
C VAL A 22 -3.68 -6.72 12.64
N LEU A 23 -4.78 -6.63 13.40
CA LEU A 23 -6.05 -6.12 12.90
C LEU A 23 -6.22 -4.63 13.23
N VAL A 24 -6.48 -3.82 12.20
CA VAL A 24 -6.83 -2.40 12.32
C VAL A 24 -8.10 -2.14 11.49
N GLY A 25 -9.22 -1.95 12.20
CA GLY A 25 -10.53 -1.80 11.56
C GLY A 25 -10.94 -3.09 10.82
N ARG A 26 -10.78 -3.10 9.50
CA ARG A 26 -11.07 -4.26 8.63
C ARG A 26 -9.84 -4.77 7.87
N TRP A 27 -8.68 -4.17 8.15
CA TRP A 27 -7.40 -4.56 7.58
C TRP A 27 -6.65 -5.46 8.52
N ILE A 28 -6.15 -6.56 7.99
CA ILE A 28 -5.20 -7.46 8.62
C ILE A 28 -3.84 -7.11 8.02
N PHE A 29 -3.04 -6.31 8.72
CA PHE A 29 -1.71 -5.93 8.29
C PHE A 29 -0.68 -6.96 8.75
N MET A 30 0.39 -7.11 7.97
CA MET A 30 1.54 -7.93 8.28
C MET A 30 2.71 -7.06 8.73
N ARG A 31 3.33 -7.45 9.84
CA ARG A 31 4.54 -6.84 10.39
C ARG A 31 5.81 -7.46 9.77
N PRO A 32 6.93 -6.72 9.71
CA PRO A 32 7.07 -5.31 10.05
C PRO A 32 6.42 -4.39 9.00
N LEU A 33 5.97 -3.20 9.44
CA LEU A 33 5.54 -2.12 8.56
C LEU A 33 6.67 -1.07 8.55
N THR A 34 7.32 -0.90 7.41
CA THR A 34 8.43 0.05 7.22
C THR A 34 8.06 1.04 6.11
N HIS A 35 8.65 0.91 4.92
CA HIS A 35 8.36 1.73 3.75
C HIS A 35 7.09 1.33 3.00
N PHE A 36 6.57 0.14 3.31
CA PHE A 36 5.41 -0.41 2.65
C PHE A 36 4.59 -1.22 3.66
N ALA A 37 3.28 -1.30 3.43
CA ALA A 37 2.37 -2.16 4.15
C ALA A 37 1.91 -3.32 3.26
N ARG A 38 1.69 -4.46 3.89
CA ARG A 38 1.16 -5.69 3.31
C ARG A 38 -0.04 -6.10 4.12
N GLY A 39 -1.12 -6.52 3.49
CA GLY A 39 -2.26 -6.97 4.26
C GLY A 39 -3.43 -7.50 3.46
N VAL A 40 -4.45 -7.90 4.21
CA VAL A 40 -5.74 -8.34 3.69
C VAL A 40 -6.81 -7.38 4.19
N LEU A 41 -7.62 -6.85 3.28
CA LEU A 41 -8.82 -6.10 3.59
C LEU A 41 -10.03 -7.01 3.51
N ILE A 42 -10.87 -6.99 4.53
CA ILE A 42 -12.25 -7.49 4.43
C ILE A 42 -13.17 -6.33 3.99
N GLY A 43 -13.39 -6.27 2.68
CA GLY A 43 -14.13 -5.23 1.98
C GLY A 43 -15.62 -5.25 2.31
N ARG A 44 -16.28 -4.11 2.12
CA ARG A 44 -17.74 -4.00 2.20
C ARG A 44 -18.29 -3.97 0.80
N THR A 45 -19.44 -4.58 0.62
CA THR A 45 -20.26 -4.44 -0.59
C THR A 45 -21.50 -3.59 -0.28
N GLY A 46 -22.30 -3.30 -1.31
CA GLY A 46 -23.63 -2.70 -1.12
C GLY A 46 -24.60 -3.62 -0.37
N SER A 47 -24.33 -4.93 -0.32
CA SER A 47 -25.17 -5.92 0.35
C SER A 47 -24.75 -6.15 1.79
N ALA A 48 -25.73 -6.25 2.69
CA ALA A 48 -25.48 -6.27 4.11
C ALA A 48 -24.69 -7.50 4.59
N ASN A 49 -24.87 -8.63 3.90
CA ASN A 49 -24.34 -9.95 4.26
C ASN A 49 -23.21 -10.40 3.34
N VAL A 50 -22.79 -9.57 2.38
CA VAL A 50 -21.71 -9.90 1.42
C VAL A 50 -20.50 -9.02 1.70
N PHE A 51 -19.33 -9.62 1.69
CA PHE A 51 -18.04 -8.94 1.84
C PHE A 51 -17.10 -9.38 0.74
N ASP A 52 -16.03 -8.62 0.48
CA ASP A 52 -15.05 -9.00 -0.55
C ASP A 52 -13.65 -8.93 0.08
N PRO A 53 -12.98 -10.07 0.32
CA PRO A 53 -11.62 -10.09 0.81
C PRO A 53 -10.62 -9.86 -0.34
N TYR A 54 -9.69 -8.94 -0.12
CA TYR A 54 -8.59 -8.64 -1.04
C TYR A 54 -7.28 -8.67 -0.28
N TRP A 55 -6.23 -9.22 -0.88
CA TRP A 55 -4.87 -8.94 -0.41
C TRP A 55 -4.28 -7.79 -1.22
N ALA A 56 -3.43 -6.98 -0.62
CA ALA A 56 -2.74 -5.88 -1.30
C ALA A 56 -1.40 -5.54 -0.62
N MET A 57 -0.53 -4.92 -1.41
CA MET A 57 0.66 -4.23 -0.92
C MET A 57 0.58 -2.75 -1.28
N ILE A 58 1.11 -1.88 -0.43
CA ILE A 58 1.17 -0.45 -0.70
C ILE A 58 2.49 0.12 -0.20
N HIS A 59 3.08 1.05 -0.93
CA HIS A 59 4.11 1.91 -0.37
C HIS A 59 3.45 2.95 0.57
N LEU A 60 4.19 3.39 1.58
CA LEU A 60 3.69 4.31 2.61
C LEU A 60 4.16 5.75 2.38
N PHE A 61 5.14 5.98 1.51
CA PHE A 61 5.80 7.26 1.29
C PHE A 61 5.13 8.12 0.19
N GLU A 62 3.79 8.22 0.18
CA GLU A 62 3.05 9.07 -0.80
C GLU A 62 2.11 10.11 -0.14
N ALA A 63 2.08 10.18 1.20
CA ALA A 63 1.10 10.97 1.96
C ALA A 63 -0.36 10.66 1.54
N GLY A 64 -0.62 9.39 1.22
CA GLY A 64 -1.93 8.87 0.84
C GLY A 64 -2.90 8.79 2.01
N SER A 65 -4.19 8.93 1.70
CA SER A 65 -5.33 8.71 2.63
C SER A 65 -6.28 7.62 2.17
N ARG A 66 -5.97 6.94 1.05
CA ARG A 66 -6.75 5.86 0.47
C ARG A 66 -5.85 4.69 0.12
N PHE A 67 -6.37 3.48 0.33
CA PHE A 67 -5.76 2.27 -0.18
C PHE A 67 -6.10 2.11 -1.65
N HIS A 68 -5.06 2.06 -2.47
CA HIS A 68 -5.14 1.63 -3.85
C HIS A 68 -4.99 0.10 -3.86
N PHE A 69 -5.98 -0.62 -4.41
CA PHE A 69 -5.94 -2.08 -4.54
C PHE A 69 -5.14 -2.53 -5.78
N ASP A 70 -4.37 -1.62 -6.37
CA ASP A 70 -3.70 -1.81 -7.64
C ASP A 70 -2.57 -2.86 -7.56
N PHE A 71 -2.04 -3.17 -6.37
CA PHE A 71 -0.99 -4.18 -6.16
C PHE A 71 -1.50 -5.35 -5.30
N GLY A 72 -2.64 -5.88 -5.72
CA GLY A 72 -3.39 -6.89 -4.99
C GLY A 72 -4.32 -7.69 -5.89
N ASP A 73 -5.04 -8.64 -5.28
CA ASP A 73 -6.10 -9.37 -5.96
C ASP A 73 -7.19 -9.81 -4.97
N LEU A 74 -8.35 -10.17 -5.52
CA LEU A 74 -9.43 -10.84 -4.80
C LEU A 74 -8.94 -12.18 -4.24
N ILE A 75 -9.42 -12.50 -3.04
CA ILE A 75 -9.25 -13.83 -2.46
C ILE A 75 -10.48 -14.66 -2.84
N ALA A 76 -10.24 -15.77 -3.54
CA ALA A 76 -11.30 -16.63 -4.03
C ALA A 76 -11.88 -17.49 -2.90
N ASN A 77 -13.21 -17.59 -2.82
CA ASN A 77 -13.89 -18.55 -1.95
C ASN A 77 -14.01 -19.91 -2.66
N SER A 78 -13.14 -20.87 -2.35
CA SER A 78 -13.19 -22.24 -2.88
C SER A 78 -14.39 -23.04 -2.35
N HIS A 79 -14.98 -22.61 -1.23
CA HIS A 79 -16.12 -23.26 -0.59
C HIS A 79 -17.47 -22.74 -1.11
N SER A 80 -17.47 -21.72 -1.96
CA SER A 80 -18.70 -21.18 -2.57
C SER A 80 -18.98 -21.83 -3.92
N PRO A 81 -20.25 -22.17 -4.23
CA PRO A 81 -20.64 -22.61 -5.57
C PRO A 81 -20.48 -21.51 -6.64
N HIS A 82 -20.36 -20.25 -6.22
CA HIS A 82 -20.03 -19.11 -7.08
C HIS A 82 -18.64 -18.61 -6.70
N PRO A 83 -17.59 -18.85 -7.53
CA PRO A 83 -16.24 -18.43 -7.23
C PRO A 83 -16.16 -16.94 -6.89
N GLY A 84 -15.52 -16.62 -5.77
CA GLY A 84 -15.34 -15.24 -5.29
C GLY A 84 -16.53 -14.65 -4.53
N PHE A 85 -17.65 -15.37 -4.39
CA PHE A 85 -18.77 -14.93 -3.56
C PHE A 85 -18.52 -15.27 -2.08
N TRP A 86 -18.65 -14.28 -1.21
CA TRP A 86 -18.46 -14.40 0.22
C TRP A 86 -19.69 -13.89 0.96
N SER A 87 -20.45 -14.80 1.58
CA SER A 87 -21.66 -14.47 2.32
C SER A 87 -21.56 -14.87 3.78
N MET A 88 -21.95 -13.96 4.67
CA MET A 88 -22.07 -14.21 6.11
C MET A 88 -23.09 -15.31 6.46
N GLU A 89 -23.98 -15.63 5.52
CA GLU A 89 -24.99 -16.69 5.68
C GLU A 89 -24.44 -18.08 5.35
N GLN A 90 -23.26 -18.16 4.71
CA GLN A 90 -22.63 -19.43 4.40
C GLN A 90 -22.16 -20.11 5.71
N PRO A 91 -22.56 -21.37 5.96
CA PRO A 91 -22.03 -22.14 7.07
C PRO A 91 -20.51 -22.29 6.95
N GLY A 92 -19.77 -22.07 8.05
CA GLY A 92 -18.31 -22.20 8.06
C GLY A 92 -17.56 -21.08 7.32
N ILE A 93 -18.20 -19.93 7.07
CA ILE A 93 -17.59 -18.83 6.32
C ILE A 93 -16.30 -18.29 6.96
N ALA A 94 -16.18 -18.34 8.29
CA ALA A 94 -14.98 -17.87 8.98
C ALA A 94 -13.79 -18.81 8.69
N GLU A 95 -14.00 -20.11 8.79
CA GLU A 95 -13.03 -21.14 8.49
C GLU A 95 -12.58 -21.06 7.02
N ALA A 96 -13.54 -20.95 6.09
CA ALA A 96 -13.27 -20.78 4.67
C ALA A 96 -12.45 -19.52 4.37
N LEU A 97 -12.77 -18.39 5.04
CA LEU A 97 -12.02 -17.15 4.88
C LEU A 97 -10.59 -17.30 5.36
N ILE A 98 -10.40 -17.90 6.53
CA ILE A 98 -9.06 -18.06 7.09
C ILE A 98 -8.21 -18.98 6.21
N GLU A 99 -8.76 -20.12 5.80
CA GLU A 99 -8.08 -21.04 4.87
C GLU A 99 -7.67 -20.30 3.59
N ALA A 100 -8.59 -19.54 2.99
CA ALA A 100 -8.29 -18.79 1.76
C ALA A 100 -7.20 -17.72 1.98
N ILE A 101 -7.21 -17.02 3.11
CA ILE A 101 -6.13 -16.07 3.47
C ILE A 101 -4.79 -16.79 3.61
N GLU A 102 -4.76 -17.90 4.37
CA GLU A 102 -3.54 -18.66 4.67
C GLU A 102 -2.93 -19.28 3.41
N HIS A 103 -3.75 -19.73 2.45
CA HIS A 103 -3.26 -20.36 1.23
C HIS A 103 -3.02 -19.39 0.06
N GLN A 104 -3.85 -18.36 -0.11
CA GLN A 104 -3.79 -17.49 -1.28
C GLN A 104 -3.00 -16.19 -1.04
N ALA A 105 -3.14 -15.59 0.14
CA ALA A 105 -2.60 -14.27 0.45
C ALA A 105 -1.27 -14.35 1.22
N LEU A 106 -1.24 -15.03 2.38
CA LEU A 106 -0.07 -14.99 3.27
C LEU A 106 1.25 -15.42 2.60
N PRO A 107 1.31 -16.44 1.73
CA PRO A 107 2.57 -16.81 1.07
C PRO A 107 3.13 -15.68 0.21
N LYS A 108 2.27 -14.94 -0.49
CA LYS A 108 2.67 -13.79 -1.33
C LYS A 108 3.12 -12.62 -0.46
N LEU A 109 2.37 -12.33 0.60
CA LEU A 109 2.68 -11.23 1.52
C LEU A 109 4.00 -11.48 2.26
N ARG A 110 4.26 -12.71 2.71
CA ARG A 110 5.49 -13.08 3.43
C ARG A 110 6.73 -13.13 2.53
N ALA A 111 6.56 -13.39 1.24
CA ALA A 111 7.67 -13.44 0.29
C ALA A 111 8.32 -12.06 0.04
N VAL A 112 7.60 -10.98 0.31
CA VAL A 112 8.08 -9.61 0.09
C VAL A 112 8.53 -9.01 1.41
N THR A 113 9.84 -8.90 1.64
CA THR A 113 10.39 -8.54 2.96
C THR A 113 11.14 -7.22 2.98
N THR A 114 11.68 -6.81 1.84
CA THR A 114 12.45 -5.57 1.67
C THR A 114 11.74 -4.59 0.74
N LEU A 115 12.20 -3.32 0.73
CA LEU A 115 11.72 -2.34 -0.24
C LEU A 115 12.01 -2.81 -1.68
N ASP A 116 13.17 -3.41 -1.92
CA ASP A 116 13.53 -3.95 -3.24
C ASP A 116 12.64 -5.12 -3.66
N ASP A 117 12.29 -6.03 -2.74
CA ASP A 117 11.31 -7.10 -3.03
C ASP A 117 9.96 -6.49 -3.44
N TYR A 118 9.52 -5.46 -2.72
CA TYR A 118 8.26 -4.79 -2.98
C TYR A 118 8.28 -4.11 -4.35
N LEU A 119 9.34 -3.37 -4.66
CA LEU A 119 9.51 -2.72 -5.95
C LEU A 119 9.59 -3.76 -7.07
N ALA A 120 10.36 -4.83 -6.91
CA ALA A 120 10.42 -5.93 -7.87
C ALA A 120 9.04 -6.59 -8.08
N PHE A 121 8.24 -6.71 -7.02
CA PHE A 121 6.90 -7.28 -7.07
C PHE A 121 5.91 -6.39 -7.85
N VAL A 122 5.80 -5.11 -7.50
CA VAL A 122 4.85 -4.16 -8.13
C VAL A 122 5.27 -3.72 -9.54
N SER A 123 6.52 -3.97 -9.92
CA SER A 123 7.04 -3.75 -11.29
C SER A 123 6.62 -4.85 -12.26
N ARG A 124 6.26 -6.04 -11.77
CA ARG A 124 5.88 -7.17 -12.63
C ARG A 124 4.47 -6.92 -13.19
N HIS A 125 4.25 -7.36 -14.42
CA HIS A 125 3.05 -7.13 -15.23
C HIS A 125 1.75 -7.79 -14.70
N MET A 126 1.71 -8.27 -13.45
CA MET A 126 0.56 -9.03 -12.95
C MET A 126 -0.66 -8.17 -12.60
N PHE A 127 -0.52 -6.85 -12.58
CA PHE A 127 -1.58 -5.91 -12.20
C PHE A 127 -2.13 -5.13 -13.39
N ARG A 128 -3.41 -4.73 -13.29
CA ARG A 128 -4.10 -3.92 -14.33
C ARG A 128 -3.36 -2.60 -14.63
N HIS A 129 -2.68 -2.03 -13.64
CA HIS A 129 -1.79 -0.88 -13.75
C HIS A 129 -0.50 -1.16 -12.98
N LYS A 130 0.66 -0.85 -13.56
CA LYS A 130 1.95 -0.96 -12.87
C LYS A 130 2.18 0.29 -12.03
N LEU A 131 2.96 0.16 -10.95
CA LEU A 131 3.40 1.31 -10.15
C LEU A 131 4.06 2.39 -11.04
N PHE A 132 4.80 1.94 -12.04
CA PHE A 132 5.55 2.81 -12.96
C PHE A 132 4.76 3.36 -14.14
N ASP A 133 3.51 2.97 -14.32
CA ASP A 133 2.65 3.58 -15.35
C ASP A 133 2.24 5.01 -14.95
N TRP A 134 2.50 5.40 -13.69
CA TRP A 134 2.15 6.70 -13.14
C TRP A 134 3.43 7.51 -12.89
N PRO A 135 3.80 8.46 -13.78
CA PRO A 135 5.00 9.28 -13.62
C PRO A 135 5.13 9.93 -12.24
N SER A 136 4.00 10.44 -11.72
CA SER A 136 3.92 11.05 -10.39
C SER A 136 4.25 10.10 -9.23
N VAL A 137 4.10 8.79 -9.40
CA VAL A 137 4.45 7.79 -8.40
C VAL A 137 5.89 7.34 -8.61
N LYS A 138 6.27 7.11 -9.88
CA LYS A 138 7.62 6.68 -10.23
C LYS A 138 8.70 7.65 -9.77
N ILE A 139 8.51 8.96 -9.90
CA ILE A 139 9.50 9.94 -9.41
C ILE A 139 9.78 9.77 -7.91
N ILE A 140 8.76 9.46 -7.12
CA ILE A 140 8.88 9.29 -5.67
C ILE A 140 9.70 8.03 -5.38
N VAL A 141 9.45 6.95 -6.10
CA VAL A 141 10.22 5.70 -6.00
C VAL A 141 11.68 5.93 -6.39
N ASP A 142 11.93 6.61 -7.52
CA ASP A 142 13.29 6.89 -7.99
C ASP A 142 14.06 7.72 -6.94
N VAL A 143 13.42 8.70 -6.29
CA VAL A 143 13.99 9.43 -5.15
C VAL A 143 14.25 8.51 -3.97
N ALA A 144 13.29 7.68 -3.56
CA ALA A 144 13.44 6.77 -2.43
C ALA A 144 14.61 5.78 -2.62
N GLN A 145 14.82 5.30 -3.85
CA GLN A 145 15.95 4.43 -4.21
C GLN A 145 17.29 5.19 -4.34
N GLY A 146 17.27 6.52 -4.33
CA GLY A 146 18.46 7.35 -4.54
C GLY A 146 18.88 7.52 -6.00
N ASP A 147 18.07 7.07 -6.98
CA ASP A 147 18.29 7.35 -8.41
C ASP A 147 17.81 8.77 -8.75
N LEU A 148 18.50 9.76 -8.21
CA LEU A 148 18.17 11.18 -8.40
C LEU A 148 18.31 11.59 -9.87
N ALA A 149 19.16 10.91 -10.64
CA ALA A 149 19.31 11.15 -12.07
C ALA A 149 18.05 10.73 -12.85
N ALA A 150 17.48 9.55 -12.56
CA ALA A 150 16.20 9.14 -13.13
C ALA A 150 15.06 10.05 -12.69
N ALA A 151 15.00 10.40 -11.40
CA ALA A 151 14.00 11.31 -10.87
C ALA A 151 14.01 12.66 -11.60
N ARG A 152 15.19 13.24 -11.87
CA ARG A 152 15.35 14.48 -12.65
C ARG A 152 14.85 14.34 -14.09
N ARG A 153 15.23 13.27 -14.79
CA ARG A 153 14.75 13.02 -16.16
C ARG A 153 13.22 12.95 -16.22
N LEU A 154 12.62 12.26 -15.26
CA LEU A 154 11.18 12.09 -15.20
C LEU A 154 10.47 13.40 -14.85
N ARG A 155 11.05 14.18 -13.94
CA ARG A 155 10.62 15.54 -13.65
C ARG A 155 10.65 16.42 -14.89
N ASP A 156 11.74 16.42 -15.66
CA ASP A 156 11.87 17.25 -16.85
C ASP A 156 10.84 16.90 -17.92
N ALA A 157 10.55 15.61 -18.10
CA ALA A 157 9.56 15.12 -19.04
C ALA A 157 8.11 15.50 -18.66
N HIS A 158 7.79 15.59 -17.37
CA HIS A 158 6.40 15.74 -16.89
C HIS A 158 6.12 17.03 -16.11
N ARG A 159 7.10 17.94 -15.97
CA ARG A 159 6.93 19.23 -15.26
C ARG A 159 5.65 19.98 -15.69
N PRO A 160 5.33 20.15 -16.99
CA PRO A 160 4.13 20.86 -17.41
C PRO A 160 2.82 20.23 -16.92
N GLU A 161 2.79 18.90 -16.74
CA GLU A 161 1.61 18.17 -16.27
C GLU A 161 1.40 18.29 -14.76
N TRP A 162 2.44 18.66 -14.01
CA TRP A 162 2.41 18.76 -12.54
C TRP A 162 2.29 20.20 -12.04
N ASP A 163 2.27 21.17 -12.96
CA ASP A 163 2.00 22.57 -12.65
C ASP A 163 0.62 22.76 -12.04
N ASP A 164 0.45 23.90 -11.36
CA ASP A 164 -0.78 24.20 -10.64
C ASP A 164 -1.92 24.48 -11.61
N ASP A 165 -3.03 23.79 -11.41
CA ASP A 165 -4.26 24.00 -12.17
C ASP A 165 -5.41 24.18 -11.16
N PRO A 166 -5.89 25.43 -10.99
CA PRO A 166 -6.98 25.74 -10.06
C PRO A 166 -8.29 25.00 -10.37
N SER A 167 -8.48 24.53 -11.61
CA SER A 167 -9.70 23.84 -12.03
C SER A 167 -9.79 22.39 -11.53
N LEU A 168 -8.67 21.83 -11.06
CA LEU A 168 -8.62 20.45 -10.56
C LEU A 168 -9.25 20.32 -9.19
N ALA A 169 -9.79 19.13 -8.91
CA ALA A 169 -10.27 18.79 -7.57
C ALA A 169 -9.16 18.96 -6.53
N GLU A 170 -9.53 19.42 -5.33
CA GLU A 170 -8.59 19.72 -4.22
C GLU A 170 -7.57 18.61 -3.96
N ARG A 171 -8.02 17.35 -3.90
CA ARG A 171 -7.14 16.19 -3.74
C ARG A 171 -6.03 16.10 -4.79
N ILE A 172 -6.33 16.46 -6.03
CA ILE A 172 -5.35 16.42 -7.13
C ILE A 172 -4.36 17.57 -6.96
N ARG A 173 -4.86 18.76 -6.57
CA ARG A 173 -4.00 19.91 -6.26
C ARG A 173 -3.06 19.62 -5.10
N ASP A 174 -3.53 18.98 -4.03
CA ASP A 174 -2.68 18.58 -2.90
C ASP A 174 -1.57 17.61 -3.32
N LYS A 175 -1.91 16.62 -4.17
CA LYS A 175 -0.91 15.70 -4.73
C LYS A 175 0.12 16.45 -5.58
N ARG A 176 -0.30 17.38 -6.43
CA ARG A 176 0.60 18.22 -7.24
C ARG A 176 1.47 19.13 -6.38
N HIS A 177 0.92 19.75 -5.34
CA HIS A 177 1.66 20.56 -4.39
C HIS A 177 2.80 19.77 -3.74
N ARG A 178 2.52 18.54 -3.29
CA ARG A 178 3.55 17.62 -2.75
C ARG A 178 4.62 17.27 -3.78
N LEU A 179 4.23 16.96 -5.02
CA LEU A 179 5.18 16.68 -6.10
C LEU A 179 6.07 17.89 -6.42
N ARG A 180 5.53 19.11 -6.39
CA ARG A 180 6.32 20.33 -6.58
C ARG A 180 7.33 20.54 -5.46
N ALA A 181 6.96 20.26 -4.20
CA ALA A 181 7.90 20.30 -3.08
C ALA A 181 9.06 19.30 -3.27
N LEU A 182 8.75 18.07 -3.68
CA LEU A 182 9.75 17.06 -4.04
C LEU A 182 10.65 17.55 -5.18
N CYS A 183 10.07 18.12 -6.23
CA CYS A 183 10.82 18.64 -7.38
C CYS A 183 11.74 19.82 -6.99
N ALA A 184 11.31 20.69 -6.08
CA ALA A 184 12.13 21.80 -5.58
C ALA A 184 13.35 21.30 -4.80
N LEU A 185 13.17 20.28 -3.95
CA LEU A 185 14.27 19.63 -3.23
C LEU A 185 15.23 18.91 -4.17
N LEU A 186 14.68 18.26 -5.22
CA LEU A 186 15.50 17.75 -6.31
C LEU A 186 16.30 18.90 -6.94
N ASP A 187 15.67 20.01 -7.35
CA ASP A 187 16.36 21.14 -7.98
C ASP A 187 17.50 21.71 -7.12
N ALA A 188 17.39 21.64 -5.79
CA ALA A 188 18.40 22.08 -4.83
C ALA A 188 19.51 21.04 -4.52
N ASP A 189 19.45 19.83 -5.08
CA ASP A 189 20.30 18.69 -4.69
C ASP A 189 20.21 18.38 -3.17
N ASP A 190 19.08 18.71 -2.54
CA ASP A 190 18.88 18.59 -1.09
C ASP A 190 18.52 17.16 -0.70
N ARG A 191 19.54 16.30 -0.69
CA ARG A 191 19.41 14.88 -0.33
C ARG A 191 18.82 14.67 1.08
N PRO A 192 19.26 15.38 2.14
CA PRO A 192 18.62 15.31 3.45
C PRO A 192 17.16 15.77 3.44
N GLY A 193 16.85 16.86 2.71
CA GLY A 193 15.49 17.37 2.58
C GLY A 193 14.56 16.38 1.88
N LEU A 194 15.03 15.69 0.84
CA LEU A 194 14.27 14.63 0.16
C LEU A 194 13.95 13.48 1.12
N ALA A 195 14.92 13.03 1.92
CA ALA A 195 14.71 11.97 2.90
C ALA A 195 13.69 12.39 3.96
N ALA A 196 13.83 13.60 4.52
CA ALA A 196 12.89 14.15 5.48
C ALA A 196 11.46 14.22 4.90
N LEU A 197 11.31 14.68 3.66
CA LEU A 197 10.01 14.75 2.99
C LEU A 197 9.37 13.37 2.82
N LEU A 198 10.14 12.34 2.47
CA LEU A 198 9.61 10.98 2.36
C LEU A 198 9.18 10.41 3.72
N HIS A 199 9.97 10.62 4.77
CA HIS A 199 9.60 10.23 6.15
C HIS A 199 8.34 10.95 6.63
N ASP A 200 8.19 12.24 6.32
CA ASP A 200 6.97 12.99 6.62
C ASP A 200 5.76 12.40 5.89
N TRP A 201 5.94 11.98 4.64
CA TRP A 201 4.88 11.33 3.86
C TRP A 201 4.51 9.97 4.43
N GLU A 202 5.48 9.16 4.86
CA GLU A 202 5.22 7.93 5.61
C GLU A 202 4.42 8.20 6.86
N ALA A 203 4.86 9.16 7.70
CA ALA A 203 4.20 9.56 8.93
C ALA A 203 2.73 9.97 8.70
N ILE A 204 2.46 10.74 7.64
CA ILE A 204 1.10 11.12 7.24
C ILE A 204 0.28 9.88 6.84
N THR A 205 0.84 9.00 6.01
CA THR A 205 0.13 7.82 5.52
C THR A 205 -0.16 6.82 6.63
N VAL A 206 0.80 6.53 7.51
CA VAL A 206 0.58 5.64 8.65
C VAL A 206 -0.49 6.19 9.60
N ARG A 207 -0.56 7.52 9.75
CA ARG A 207 -1.60 8.19 10.54
C ARG A 207 -2.98 8.07 9.93
N ASN A 208 -3.08 8.30 8.62
CA ASN A 208 -4.34 8.14 7.89
C ASN A 208 -4.86 6.70 7.98
N PHE A 209 -3.96 5.71 8.02
CA PHE A 209 -4.32 4.30 8.14
C PHE A 209 -4.42 3.76 9.57
N ARG A 210 -4.10 4.58 10.58
CA ARG A 210 -4.14 4.22 12.01
C ARG A 210 -3.23 3.03 12.37
N ILE A 211 -2.08 2.96 11.72
CA ILE A 211 -1.08 1.88 11.85
C ILE A 211 0.23 2.34 12.51
N GLU A 212 0.30 3.57 13.02
CA GLU A 212 1.51 4.20 13.56
C GLU A 212 2.16 3.35 14.66
N LYS A 213 1.34 2.75 15.53
CA LYS A 213 1.81 1.88 16.62
C LYS A 213 2.53 0.60 16.16
N PHE A 214 2.44 0.25 14.89
CA PHE A 214 3.06 -0.94 14.29
C PHE A 214 4.12 -0.59 13.24
N TRP A 215 4.25 0.69 12.91
CA TRP A 215 5.23 1.20 11.97
C TRP A 215 6.56 1.43 12.66
N THR A 216 7.64 1.08 11.99
CA THR A 216 9.00 1.38 12.41
C THR A 216 9.70 2.07 11.25
N PRO A 217 10.00 3.38 11.38
CA PRO A 217 10.77 4.10 10.36
C PRO A 217 12.13 3.42 10.17
N THR A 218 12.54 3.27 8.93
CA THR A 218 13.86 2.76 8.55
C THR A 218 14.49 3.70 7.53
N PRO A 219 15.82 3.80 7.42
CA PRO A 219 16.43 4.66 6.40
C PRO A 219 16.04 4.21 4.99
N PHE A 220 15.69 5.16 4.13
CA PHE A 220 15.56 4.92 2.70
C PHE A 220 16.93 4.60 2.08
N PRO A 221 16.99 3.88 0.95
CA PRO A 221 18.24 3.72 0.19
C PRO A 221 18.93 5.05 -0.15
N LEU A 222 18.14 6.10 -0.42
CA LEU A 222 18.60 7.48 -0.56
C LEU A 222 19.41 7.99 0.65
N GLU A 223 19.21 7.50 1.86
CA GLU A 223 19.97 7.94 3.04
C GLU A 223 21.29 7.18 3.20
N LEU A 224 21.43 6.05 2.51
CA LEU A 224 22.58 5.18 2.63
C LEU A 224 23.72 5.64 1.69
N PRO A 225 24.98 5.42 2.07
CA PRO A 225 26.09 5.61 1.15
C PRO A 225 25.92 4.69 -0.06
N PRO A 226 26.35 5.11 -1.26
CA PRO A 226 26.34 4.23 -2.43
C PRO A 226 27.13 2.96 -2.12
N PRO A 227 26.70 1.78 -2.61
CA PRO A 227 27.47 0.56 -2.46
C PRO A 227 28.87 0.79 -3.05
N GLY A 228 29.90 0.55 -2.24
CA GLY A 228 31.32 0.69 -2.62
C GLY A 228 31.81 -0.42 -3.54
#